data_AF-A0A2H0NLX0-F1
#
_entry.id   AF-A0A2H0NLX0-F1
#
_cell.length_a   1.000
_cell.length_b   1.000
_cell.length_c   1.000
_cell.angle_alpha   90.00
_cell.angle_beta   90.00
_cell.angle_gamma   90.00
#
_symmetry.space_group_name_H-M   'P 1'
#
loop_
_entity.id
_entity.type
_entity.pdbx_description
1 polymer ?
#
loop_
_entity_poly.entity_id
_entity_poly.type
_entity_poly.pdbx_seq_one_letter_code
_entity_poly.pdbx_strand_id
1 'polypeptide(L)'
;MSKKKTPLRVPVTQGLKDIYAMDMHLPYRAACEGRFSVTAFGRLAAAISVVRTALVKKNTLIPDAVPILDAAIGILLVVRQRGDRTGVWEITPEERSAVLAGIGVAEACIGVLDVALLAQTAVILQQQLAQE
;
A
#
# COMPACT_ATOMS: atom_id res chain seq x y z
N MET A 1 15.58 -32.93 -19.28
CA MET A 1 14.63 -32.30 -18.34
C MET A 1 15.29 -31.08 -17.73
N SER A 2 14.92 -29.87 -18.14
CA SER A 2 15.50 -28.65 -17.57
C SER A 2 14.97 -28.48 -16.15
N LYS A 3 15.83 -28.51 -15.13
CA LYS A 3 15.43 -28.24 -13.74
C LYS A 3 14.85 -26.83 -13.71
N LYS A 4 13.54 -26.69 -13.47
CA LYS A 4 12.91 -25.38 -13.18
C LYS A 4 13.69 -24.77 -12.03
N LYS A 5 14.51 -23.75 -12.31
CA LYS A 5 15.23 -22.99 -11.28
C LYS A 5 14.17 -22.40 -10.36
N THR A 6 14.08 -22.90 -9.14
CA THR A 6 13.22 -22.30 -8.12
C THR A 6 13.74 -20.88 -7.89
N PRO A 7 12.93 -19.84 -8.11
CA PRO A 7 13.38 -18.47 -7.93
C PRO A 7 13.85 -18.27 -6.48
N LEU A 8 15.03 -17.68 -6.31
CA LEU A 8 15.61 -17.39 -5.01
C LEU A 8 14.67 -16.44 -4.25
N ARG A 9 14.17 -16.86 -3.08
CA ARG A 9 13.40 -15.98 -2.22
C ARG A 9 14.35 -15.09 -1.43
N VAL A 10 14.32 -13.79 -1.71
CA VAL A 10 15.05 -12.78 -0.95
C VAL A 10 14.08 -12.15 0.05
N PRO A 11 14.29 -12.33 1.37
CA PRO A 11 13.44 -11.74 2.39
C PRO A 11 13.54 -10.21 2.37
N VAL A 12 12.47 -9.55 2.77
CA VAL A 12 12.45 -8.10 2.94
C VAL A 12 13.34 -7.70 4.11
N THR A 13 14.28 -6.78 3.86
CA THR A 13 15.18 -6.22 4.88
C THR A 13 14.46 -5.26 5.80
N GLN A 14 15.02 -5.01 7.00
CA GLN A 14 14.46 -4.01 7.91
C GLN A 14 14.39 -2.63 7.27
N GLY A 15 15.44 -2.18 6.58
CA GLY A 15 15.44 -0.89 5.90
C GLY A 15 14.33 -0.73 4.86
N LEU A 16 13.95 -1.80 4.15
CA LEU A 16 12.82 -1.74 3.22
C LEU A 16 11.47 -1.68 3.94
N LYS A 17 11.33 -2.35 5.09
CA LYS A 17 10.14 -2.21 5.95
C LYS A 17 10.00 -0.76 6.43
N ASP A 18 11.09 -0.16 6.89
CA ASP A 18 11.10 1.20 7.41
C ASP A 18 10.73 2.22 6.32
N ILE A 19 11.19 2.02 5.08
CA ILE A 19 10.80 2.84 3.93
C ILE A 19 9.29 2.78 3.68
N TYR A 20 8.71 1.57 3.62
CA TYR A 20 7.27 1.43 3.43
C TYR A 20 6.47 2.00 4.61
N ALA A 21 6.92 1.76 5.84
CA ALA A 21 6.30 2.35 7.03
C ALA A 21 6.32 3.88 6.93
N MET A 22 7.43 4.48 6.48
CA MET A 22 7.54 5.91 6.26
C MET A 22 6.62 6.40 5.13
N ASP A 23 6.53 5.68 4.01
CA ASP A 23 5.64 5.98 2.88
C ASP A 23 4.15 5.91 3.24
N MET A 24 3.79 5.22 4.33
CA MET A 24 2.42 5.11 4.81
C MET A 24 2.12 6.06 5.98
N HIS A 25 2.95 6.05 7.03
CA HIS A 25 2.70 6.81 8.26
C HIS A 25 2.93 8.31 8.09
N LEU A 26 3.92 8.75 7.31
CA LEU A 26 4.16 10.19 7.14
C LEU A 26 3.01 10.89 6.43
N PRO A 27 2.50 10.38 5.28
CA PRO A 27 1.31 10.97 4.66
C PRO A 27 0.08 10.92 5.56
N TYR A 28 -0.13 9.83 6.30
CA TYR A 28 -1.25 9.73 7.24
C TYR A 28 -1.20 10.81 8.32
N ARG A 29 -0.03 11.00 8.95
CA ARG A 29 0.16 12.07 9.94
C ARG A 29 -0.04 13.45 9.35
N ALA A 30 0.50 13.69 8.14
CA ALA A 30 0.26 14.94 7.41
C ALA A 30 -1.24 15.16 7.16
N ALA A 31 -2.00 14.10 6.86
CA ALA A 31 -3.46 14.18 6.72
C ALA A 31 -4.16 14.53 8.03
N CYS A 32 -3.73 13.94 9.15
CA CYS A 32 -4.29 14.26 10.47
C CYS A 32 -4.07 15.73 10.86
N GLU A 33 -2.98 16.33 10.39
CA GLU A 33 -2.60 17.72 10.64
C GLU A 33 -3.12 18.72 9.59
N GLY A 34 -3.93 18.27 8.62
CA GLY A 34 -4.46 19.14 7.56
C GLY A 34 -3.43 19.57 6.51
N ARG A 35 -2.28 18.87 6.44
CA ARG A 35 -1.19 19.12 5.47
C ARG A 35 -1.13 18.05 4.39
N PHE A 36 -2.26 17.41 4.08
CA PHE A 36 -2.31 16.36 3.06
C PHE A 36 -2.23 16.96 1.66
N SER A 37 -1.44 16.34 0.80
CA SER A 37 -1.28 16.74 -0.59
C SER A 37 -1.52 15.55 -1.52
N VAL A 38 -1.77 15.81 -2.80
CA VAL A 38 -1.86 14.77 -3.83
C VAL A 38 -0.64 13.85 -3.83
N THR A 39 0.56 14.39 -3.61
CA THR A 39 1.80 13.61 -3.54
C THR A 39 1.83 12.72 -2.30
N ALA A 40 1.42 13.24 -1.14
CA ALA A 40 1.34 12.48 0.09
C ALA A 40 0.30 11.34 -0.05
N PHE A 41 -0.87 11.66 -0.59
CA PHE A 41 -1.91 10.68 -0.94
C PHE A 41 -1.36 9.58 -1.85
N GLY A 42 -0.71 9.96 -2.96
CA GLY A 42 -0.19 9.01 -3.94
C GLY A 42 0.81 8.03 -3.33
N ARG A 43 1.71 8.49 -2.45
CA ARG A 43 2.66 7.62 -1.74
C ARG A 43 1.96 6.60 -0.85
N LEU A 44 1.02 7.06 -0.03
CA LEU A 44 0.25 6.19 0.87
C LEU A 44 -0.58 5.15 0.09
N ALA A 45 -1.34 5.61 -0.90
CA ALA A 45 -2.20 4.76 -1.72
C ALA A 45 -1.39 3.72 -2.51
N ALA A 46 -0.24 4.12 -3.08
CA ALA A 46 0.64 3.21 -3.80
C ALA A 46 1.21 2.13 -2.85
N ALA A 47 1.73 2.53 -1.68
CA ALA A 47 2.31 1.60 -0.73
C ALA A 47 1.30 0.52 -0.29
N ILE A 48 0.09 0.93 0.12
CA ILE A 48 -0.98 -0.01 0.51
C ILE A 48 -1.38 -0.92 -0.68
N SER A 49 -1.53 -0.36 -1.88
CA SER A 49 -1.94 -1.13 -3.07
C SER A 49 -0.90 -2.16 -3.50
N VAL A 50 0.39 -1.82 -3.41
CA VAL A 50 1.50 -2.75 -3.69
C VAL A 50 1.48 -3.91 -2.72
N VAL A 51 1.38 -3.63 -1.42
CA VAL A 51 1.35 -4.69 -0.39
C VAL A 51 0.13 -5.59 -0.57
N ARG A 52 -1.06 -5.01 -0.74
CA ARG A 52 -2.30 -5.74 -1.01
C ARG A 52 -2.15 -6.67 -2.22
N THR A 53 -1.65 -6.15 -3.33
CA THR A 53 -1.54 -6.91 -4.58
C THR A 53 -0.50 -8.02 -4.47
N ALA A 54 0.62 -7.76 -3.79
CA ALA A 54 1.64 -8.77 -3.52
C ALA A 54 1.11 -9.89 -2.60
N LEU A 55 0.30 -9.55 -1.60
CA LEU A 55 -0.30 -10.54 -0.69
C LEU A 55 -1.24 -11.51 -1.40
N VAL A 56 -2.09 -11.01 -2.30
CA VAL A 56 -2.99 -11.85 -3.11
C VAL A 56 -2.19 -12.82 -3.97
N LYS A 57 -1.09 -12.37 -4.60
CA LYS A 57 -0.22 -13.24 -5.41
C LYS A 57 0.50 -14.32 -4.61
N LYS A 58 0.82 -14.06 -3.34
CA LYS A 58 1.54 -15.00 -2.46
C LYS A 58 0.62 -16.00 -1.75
N ASN A 59 -0.70 -15.82 -1.81
CA ASN A 59 -1.70 -16.58 -1.04
C ASN A 59 -1.39 -16.55 0.46
N THR A 60 -1.32 -15.33 1.01
CA THR A 60 -0.94 -15.10 2.43
C THR A 60 -1.88 -15.79 3.41
N LEU A 61 -1.33 -16.23 4.55
CA LEU A 61 -2.04 -16.88 5.65
C LEU A 61 -2.43 -15.91 6.78
N ILE A 62 -2.15 -14.61 6.64
CA ILE A 62 -2.55 -13.61 7.64
C ILE A 62 -4.07 -13.41 7.51
N PRO A 63 -4.87 -13.81 8.53
CA PRO A 63 -6.31 -13.69 8.47
C PRO A 63 -6.74 -12.25 8.24
N ASP A 64 -7.78 -12.05 7.42
CA ASP A 64 -8.41 -10.76 7.16
C ASP A 64 -7.52 -9.66 6.58
N ALA A 65 -6.25 -9.94 6.25
CA ALA A 65 -5.33 -8.93 5.75
C ALA A 65 -5.82 -8.30 4.43
N VAL A 66 -6.25 -9.12 3.47
CA VAL A 66 -6.77 -8.61 2.18
C VAL A 66 -8.05 -7.80 2.37
N PRO A 67 -9.09 -8.27 3.10
CA PRO A 67 -10.26 -7.45 3.42
C PRO A 67 -9.96 -6.10 4.08
N ILE A 68 -9.04 -6.06 5.05
CA ILE A 68 -8.68 -4.81 5.74
C ILE A 68 -7.99 -3.84 4.77
N LEU A 69 -7.08 -4.35 3.93
CA LEU A 69 -6.41 -3.54 2.92
C LEU A 69 -7.37 -3.05 1.84
N ASP A 70 -8.34 -3.87 1.43
CA ASP A 70 -9.38 -3.49 0.47
C ASP A 70 -10.29 -2.39 1.02
N ALA A 71 -10.66 -2.48 2.31
CA ALA A 71 -11.41 -1.41 2.98
C ALA A 71 -10.62 -0.09 3.00
N ALA A 72 -9.33 -0.14 3.34
CA ALA A 72 -8.47 1.05 3.34
C ALA A 72 -8.31 1.65 1.92
N ILE A 73 -8.12 0.82 0.89
CA ILE A 73 -8.08 1.27 -0.51
C ILE A 73 -9.40 1.89 -0.93
N GLY A 74 -10.54 1.30 -0.54
CA GLY A 74 -11.87 1.85 -0.80
C GLY A 74 -12.04 3.27 -0.24
N ILE A 75 -11.60 3.50 0.99
CA ILE A 75 -11.59 4.85 1.59
C ILE A 75 -10.66 5.79 0.81
N LEU A 76 -9.46 5.34 0.44
CA LEU A 76 -8.52 6.16 -0.34
C LEU A 76 -9.07 6.51 -1.73
N LEU A 77 -9.90 5.66 -2.34
CA LEU A 77 -10.60 5.98 -3.58
C LEU A 77 -11.65 7.09 -3.38
N VAL A 78 -12.39 7.06 -2.27
CA VAL A 78 -13.33 8.15 -1.91
C VAL A 78 -12.57 9.46 -1.68
N VAL A 79 -11.45 9.40 -0.97
CA VAL A 79 -10.56 10.55 -0.77
C VAL A 79 -10.05 11.09 -2.10
N ARG A 80 -9.62 10.22 -3.03
CA ARG A 80 -9.20 10.61 -4.38
C ARG A 80 -10.31 11.32 -5.13
N GLN A 81 -11.52 10.73 -5.18
CA GLN A 81 -12.65 11.34 -5.88
C GLN A 81 -13.00 12.72 -5.31
N ARG A 82 -12.94 12.88 -3.99
CA ARG A 82 -13.13 14.16 -3.31
C ARG A 82 -12.02 15.15 -3.68
N GLY A 83 -10.76 14.72 -3.62
CA GLY A 83 -9.57 15.53 -3.97
C GLY A 83 -9.58 15.98 -5.42
N ASP A 84 -9.86 15.08 -6.36
CA ASP A 84 -9.91 15.36 -7.80
C ASP A 84 -11.02 16.37 -8.14
N ARG A 85 -12.17 16.30 -7.45
CA ARG A 85 -13.31 17.20 -7.68
C ARG A 85 -13.13 18.59 -7.04
N THR A 86 -12.56 18.64 -5.84
CA THR A 86 -12.57 19.85 -5.00
C THR A 86 -11.21 20.52 -4.88
N GLY A 87 -10.13 19.83 -5.27
CA GLY A 87 -8.75 20.22 -4.98
C GLY A 87 -8.33 20.01 -3.53
N VAL A 88 -9.25 19.62 -2.64
CA VAL A 88 -8.99 19.42 -1.20
C VAL A 88 -8.67 17.96 -0.93
N TRP A 89 -7.41 17.71 -0.57
CA TRP A 89 -6.95 16.39 -0.16
C TRP A 89 -7.05 16.29 1.36
N GLU A 90 -7.91 15.42 1.86
CA GLU A 90 -8.09 15.22 3.30
C GLU A 90 -8.58 13.80 3.60
N ILE A 91 -8.25 13.30 4.79
CA ILE A 91 -8.83 12.09 5.37
C ILE A 91 -9.66 12.54 6.57
N THR A 92 -10.97 12.34 6.50
CA THR A 92 -11.88 12.80 7.56
C THR A 92 -11.66 12.00 8.84
N PRO A 93 -12.06 12.52 10.02
CA PRO A 93 -11.93 11.79 11.28
C PRO A 93 -12.54 10.37 11.26
N GLU A 94 -13.65 10.20 10.55
CA GLU A 94 -14.36 8.92 10.40
C GLU A 94 -13.58 7.93 9.52
N GLU A 95 -12.86 8.44 8.52
CA GLU A 95 -12.05 7.65 7.59
C GLU A 95 -10.71 7.20 8.20
N ARG A 96 -10.18 7.97 9.16
CA ARG A 96 -8.84 7.77 9.75
C ARG A 96 -8.61 6.40 10.35
N SER A 97 -9.62 5.82 11.01
CA SER A 97 -9.49 4.53 11.69
C SER A 97 -9.25 3.39 10.68
N ALA A 98 -10.02 3.39 9.58
CA ALA A 98 -9.89 2.39 8.52
C ALA A 98 -8.54 2.50 7.80
N VAL A 99 -8.10 3.72 7.49
CA VAL A 99 -6.79 3.94 6.85
C VAL A 99 -5.66 3.48 7.78
N LEU A 100 -5.69 3.84 9.06
CA LEU A 100 -4.66 3.45 10.02
C LEU A 100 -4.61 1.92 10.22
N ALA A 101 -5.76 1.25 10.26
CA ALA A 101 -5.84 -0.20 10.30
C ALA A 101 -5.19 -0.83 9.06
N GLY A 102 -5.46 -0.28 7.87
CA GLY A 102 -4.81 -0.68 6.62
C GLY A 102 -3.29 -0.52 6.66
N ILE A 103 -2.78 0.59 7.19
CA ILE A 103 -1.34 0.82 7.37
C ILE A 103 -0.71 -0.24 8.28
N GLY A 104 -1.33 -0.50 9.44
CA GLY A 104 -0.82 -1.48 10.39
C GLY A 104 -0.77 -2.90 9.80
N VAL A 105 -1.81 -3.30 9.08
CA VAL A 105 -1.85 -4.61 8.39
C VAL A 105 -0.82 -4.67 7.27
N ALA A 106 -0.70 -3.62 6.46
CA ALA A 106 0.29 -3.56 5.39
C ALA A 106 1.71 -3.73 5.94
N GLU A 107 2.04 -3.02 7.03
CA GLU A 107 3.33 -3.10 7.70
C GLU A 107 3.64 -4.52 8.20
N ALA A 108 2.69 -5.16 8.89
CA ALA A 108 2.82 -6.54 9.36
C ALA A 108 3.01 -7.53 8.19
N CYS A 109 2.34 -7.27 7.06
CA CYS A 109 2.38 -8.12 5.88
C CYS A 109 3.69 -8.01 5.09
N ILE A 110 4.38 -6.87 5.10
CA ILE A 110 5.63 -6.70 4.35
C ILE A 110 6.68 -7.73 4.78
N GLY A 111 6.74 -8.05 6.07
CA GLY A 111 7.71 -9.02 6.61
C GLY A 111 7.54 -10.44 6.08
N VAL A 112 6.35 -10.81 5.58
CA VAL A 112 6.11 -12.14 4.99
C VAL A 112 6.21 -12.14 3.47
N LEU A 113 6.41 -10.98 2.83
CA LEU A 113 6.62 -10.84 1.39
C LEU A 113 8.10 -11.02 1.02
N ASP A 114 8.39 -11.13 -0.28
CA ASP A 114 9.75 -11.13 -0.80
C ASP A 114 10.00 -9.88 -1.65
N VAL A 115 11.25 -9.43 -1.69
CA VAL A 115 11.64 -8.16 -2.33
C VAL A 115 11.30 -8.18 -3.83
N ALA A 116 11.54 -9.31 -4.49
CA ALA A 116 11.28 -9.45 -5.91
C ALA A 116 9.79 -9.30 -6.24
N LEU A 117 8.92 -9.88 -5.42
CA LEU A 117 7.46 -9.76 -5.58
C LEU A 117 6.98 -8.32 -5.35
N LEU A 118 7.49 -7.62 -4.34
CA LEU A 118 7.16 -6.21 -4.08
C LEU A 118 7.59 -5.33 -5.26
N ALA A 119 8.83 -5.47 -5.73
CA ALA A 119 9.35 -4.69 -6.85
C ALA A 119 8.57 -4.95 -8.15
N GLN A 120 8.32 -6.21 -8.49
CA GLN A 120 7.52 -6.57 -9.67
C GLN A 120 6.10 -6.01 -9.58
N THR A 121 5.50 -6.08 -8.39
CA THR A 121 4.13 -5.56 -8.17
C THR A 121 4.07 -4.04 -8.33
N ALA A 122 5.05 -3.32 -7.79
CA ALA A 122 5.15 -1.87 -7.96
C ALA A 122 5.26 -1.47 -9.45
N VAL A 123 6.11 -2.16 -10.22
CA VAL A 123 6.27 -1.91 -11.66
C VAL A 123 4.96 -2.17 -12.42
N ILE A 124 4.28 -3.30 -12.14
CA ILE A 124 3.01 -3.64 -12.80
C ILE A 124 1.95 -2.56 -12.53
N LEU A 125 1.80 -2.15 -11.27
CA LEU A 125 0.82 -1.12 -10.90
C LEU A 125 1.16 0.24 -11.55
N GLN A 126 2.44 0.60 -11.60
CA GLN A 126 2.87 1.82 -12.27
C GLN A 126 2.58 1.79 -13.78
N GLN A 127 2.79 0.65 -14.44
CA GLN A 127 2.48 0.48 -15.86
C GLN A 127 0.99 0.57 -16.15
N GLN A 128 0.15 0.01 -15.28
CA GLN A 128 -1.31 0.10 -15.38
C GLN A 128 -1.80 1.55 -15.28
N LEU A 129 -1.26 2.31 -14.32
CA LEU A 129 -1.59 3.72 -14.16
C LEU A 129 -1.13 4.61 -15.33
N ALA A 130 -0.08 4.20 -16.06
CA ALA A 130 0.41 4.94 -17.23
C ALA A 130 -0.39 4.69 -18.52
N GLN A 131 -1.30 3.70 -18.51
CA GLN A 131 -2.15 3.35 -19.65
C GLN A 131 -3.58 3.91 -19.53
N GLU A 132 -3.92 4.53 -18.39
CA GLU A 132 -5.18 5.23 -18.12
C GLU A 132 -5.04 6.74 -18.33
#